data_AF-X1L1S0-F1
#
_entry.id   AF-X1L1S0-F1
#
_cell.length_a   1.000
_cell.length_b   1.000
_cell.length_c   1.000
_cell.angle_alpha   90.00
_cell.angle_beta   90.00
_cell.angle_gamma   90.00
#
_symmetry.space_group_name_H-M   'P 1'
#
loop_
_entity.id
_entity.type
_entity.pdbx_description
1 polymer ?
#
loop_
_entity_poly.entity_id
_entity_poly.type
_entity_poly.pdbx_seq_one_letter_code
_entity_poly.pdbx_strand_id
1 'polypeptide(L)'
;MDIRHDFFGQQYALFTREGMEAVTRVERNEGIKLGGTYTGKAFAALIDDVKKHDLRDKVILFWNTLNSRDFSDAISTVDYHRLPRCLYCYFEEEVQPLDRHS
;
A
#
# COMPACT_ATOMS: atom_id res chain seq x y z
N MET A 1 -16.07 0.83 19.76
CA MET A 1 -15.12 0.94 18.64
C MET A 1 -14.49 -0.43 18.48
N ASP A 2 -14.46 -0.96 17.26
CA ASP A 2 -13.90 -2.28 16.94
C ASP A 2 -12.63 -2.10 16.11
N ILE A 3 -11.57 -2.85 16.42
CA ILE A 3 -10.25 -2.72 15.80
C ILE A 3 -9.81 -4.10 15.28
N ARG A 4 -9.58 -4.19 13.97
CA ARG A 4 -9.09 -5.40 13.29
C ARG A 4 -7.56 -5.51 13.42
N HIS A 5 -7.10 -6.38 14.31
CA HIS A 5 -5.66 -6.55 14.56
C HIS A 5 -4.98 -7.50 13.57
N ASP A 6 -5.76 -8.35 12.89
CA ASP A 6 -5.26 -9.39 11.98
C ASP A 6 -4.53 -8.84 10.75
N PHE A 7 -4.69 -7.53 10.45
CA PHE A 7 -4.16 -6.89 9.26
C PHE A 7 -2.98 -5.94 9.53
N PHE A 8 -2.47 -5.85 10.77
CA PHE A 8 -1.35 -4.94 11.07
C PHE A 8 -0.03 -5.40 10.41
N GLY A 9 0.15 -6.71 10.23
CA GLY A 9 1.39 -7.33 9.81
C GLY A 9 2.37 -7.53 10.97
N GLN A 10 3.50 -8.17 10.68
CA GLN A 10 4.45 -8.59 11.73
C GLN A 10 5.43 -7.49 12.17
N GLN A 11 5.67 -6.49 11.31
CA GLN A 11 6.65 -5.44 11.53
C GLN A 11 6.18 -4.10 10.96
N TYR A 12 6.79 -3.02 11.44
CA TYR A 12 6.53 -1.67 10.94
C TYR A 12 6.86 -1.58 9.45
N ALA A 13 5.95 -1.02 8.67
CA ALA A 13 6.04 -0.81 7.22
C ALA A 13 6.26 -2.06 6.34
N LEU A 14 6.52 -3.23 6.93
CA LEU A 14 6.68 -4.48 6.20
C LEU A 14 5.39 -4.81 5.46
N PHE A 15 5.52 -5.01 4.15
CA PHE A 15 4.40 -5.39 3.30
C PHE A 15 3.86 -6.76 3.70
N THR A 16 2.54 -6.91 3.61
CA THR A 16 1.86 -8.20 3.73
C THR A 16 1.31 -8.59 2.38
N ARG A 17 1.22 -9.90 2.11
CA ARG A 17 0.70 -10.40 0.84
C ARG A 17 -0.72 -9.92 0.60
N GLU A 18 -1.58 -10.01 1.61
CA GLU A 18 -2.97 -9.56 1.56
C GLU A 18 -3.07 -8.06 1.31
N GLY A 19 -2.16 -7.28 1.91
CA GLY A 19 -2.06 -5.84 1.70
C GLY A 19 -1.69 -5.49 0.26
N MET A 20 -0.71 -6.16 -0.32
CA MET A 20 -0.29 -5.92 -1.70
C MET A 20 -1.31 -6.44 -2.72
N GLU A 21 -1.95 -7.58 -2.46
CA GLU A 21 -3.09 -8.04 -3.28
C GLU A 21 -4.22 -7.01 -3.32
N ALA A 22 -4.51 -6.36 -2.18
CA ALA A 22 -5.49 -5.28 -2.13
C ALA A 22 -5.04 -4.04 -2.92
N VAL A 23 -3.76 -3.64 -2.81
CA VAL A 23 -3.18 -2.54 -3.60
C VAL A 23 -3.34 -2.81 -5.10
N THR A 24 -2.84 -3.94 -5.60
CA THR A 24 -2.91 -4.30 -7.02
C THR A 24 -4.35 -4.39 -7.50
N ARG A 25 -5.27 -4.94 -6.68
CA ARG A 25 -6.69 -5.08 -7.07
C ARG A 25 -7.38 -3.73 -7.20
N VAL A 26 -7.14 -2.80 -6.27
CA VAL A 26 -7.79 -1.48 -6.26
C VAL A 26 -7.23 -0.61 -7.39
N GLU A 27 -5.93 -0.66 -7.62
CA GLU A 27 -5.31 0.06 -8.74
C GLU A 27 -5.82 -0.47 -10.09
N ARG A 28 -5.84 -1.78 -10.28
CA ARG A 28 -6.29 -2.41 -11.53
C ARG A 28 -7.75 -2.14 -11.87
N ASN A 29 -8.64 -2.16 -10.88
CA ASN A 29 -10.08 -2.09 -11.12
C ASN A 29 -10.63 -0.66 -11.04
N GLU A 30 -10.05 0.18 -10.18
CA GLU A 30 -10.59 1.51 -9.86
C GLU A 30 -9.62 2.65 -10.19
N GLY A 31 -8.37 2.35 -10.57
CA GLY A 31 -7.33 3.35 -10.81
C GLY A 31 -6.90 4.12 -9.55
N ILE A 32 -7.22 3.61 -8.36
CA ILE A 32 -6.90 4.26 -7.08
C ILE A 32 -5.59 3.69 -6.55
N LYS A 33 -4.60 4.57 -6.35
CA LYS A 33 -3.32 4.21 -5.75
C LYS A 33 -3.43 4.05 -4.23
N LEU A 34 -2.96 2.91 -3.72
CA LEU A 34 -2.80 2.64 -2.29
C LEU A 34 -1.32 2.31 -1.99
N GLY A 35 -0.86 2.56 -0.77
CA GLY A 35 0.48 2.21 -0.31
C GLY A 35 0.50 0.92 0.51
N GLY A 36 1.56 0.13 0.37
CA GLY A 36 1.75 -1.14 1.10
C GLY A 36 1.98 -0.98 2.61
N THR A 37 2.38 0.21 3.07
CA THR A 37 2.65 0.48 4.50
C THR A 37 1.37 0.39 5.35
N TYR A 38 0.29 1.06 4.94
CA TYR A 38 -0.95 1.18 5.74
C TYR A 38 -2.23 1.02 4.94
N THR A 39 -2.43 1.78 3.86
CA THR A 39 -3.74 1.83 3.18
C THR A 39 -4.06 0.52 2.47
N GLY A 40 -3.05 -0.20 1.96
CA GLY A 40 -3.22 -1.55 1.43
C GLY A 40 -3.72 -2.54 2.49
N LYS A 41 -3.12 -2.51 3.69
CA LYS A 41 -3.53 -3.35 4.83
C LYS A 41 -4.95 -3.03 5.30
N ALA A 42 -5.29 -1.74 5.39
CA ALA A 42 -6.64 -1.30 5.74
C ALA A 42 -7.68 -1.76 4.70
N PHE A 43 -7.34 -1.69 3.41
CA PHE A 43 -8.23 -2.15 2.35
C PHE A 43 -8.35 -3.69 2.31
N ALA A 44 -7.29 -4.41 2.63
CA ALA A 44 -7.33 -5.86 2.80
C ALA A 44 -8.32 -6.28 3.90
N ALA A 45 -8.32 -5.57 5.04
CA ALA A 45 -9.30 -5.77 6.10
C ALA A 45 -10.74 -5.54 5.62
N LEU A 46 -10.97 -4.48 4.84
CA LEU A 46 -12.29 -4.22 4.25
C LEU A 46 -12.74 -5.35 3.30
N ILE A 47 -11.85 -5.85 2.44
CA ILE A 47 -12.16 -6.97 1.54
C ILE A 47 -12.57 -8.22 2.34
N ASP A 48 -11.88 -8.51 3.44
CA ASP A 48 -12.19 -9.63 4.32
C ASP A 48 -13.55 -9.46 5.03
N ASP A 49 -13.83 -8.28 5.58
CA ASP A 49 -15.12 -7.98 6.23
C ASP A 49 -16.30 -8.13 5.24
N VAL A 50 -16.16 -7.63 4.01
CA VAL A 50 -17.19 -7.76 2.96
C VAL A 50 -17.46 -9.23 2.62
N LYS A 51 -16.41 -10.07 2.56
CA LYS A 51 -16.55 -11.51 2.30
C LYS A 51 -17.22 -12.26 3.45
N LYS A 52 -16.95 -11.86 4.70
CA LYS A 52 -17.45 -12.56 5.90
C LYS A 52 -18.86 -12.13 6.33
N HIS A 53 -19.25 -10.88 6.09
CA HIS A 53 -20.44 -10.28 6.70
C HIS A 53 -21.58 -9.96 5.73
N ASP A 54 -21.52 -10.47 4.50
CA ASP A 54 -22.53 -10.28 3.45
C ASP A 54 -23.04 -8.82 3.33
N LEU A 55 -22.10 -7.90 3.04
CA LEU A 55 -22.37 -6.46 3.03
C LEU A 55 -22.91 -5.95 1.68
N ARG A 56 -23.52 -6.81 0.85
CA ARG A 56 -23.96 -6.48 -0.52
C ARG A 56 -24.94 -5.31 -0.60
N ASP A 57 -25.83 -5.19 0.38
CA ASP A 57 -26.85 -4.13 0.42
C ASP A 57 -26.43 -2.90 1.26
N LYS A 58 -25.13 -2.76 1.58
CA LYS A 58 -24.59 -1.67 2.40
C LYS A 58 -23.75 -0.73 1.56
N VAL A 59 -23.83 0.57 1.90
CA VAL A 59 -22.88 1.57 1.42
C VAL A 59 -21.72 1.61 2.39
N ILE A 60 -20.51 1.39 1.88
CA ILE A 60 -19.28 1.35 2.67
C ILE A 60 -18.45 2.58 2.33
N LEU A 61 -18.02 3.32 3.35
CA LEU A 61 -17.07 4.42 3.22
C LEU A 61 -15.67 3.93 3.56
N PHE A 62 -14.75 3.96 2.60
CA PHE A 62 -13.32 3.78 2.84
C PHE A 62 -12.64 5.15 2.91
N TRP A 63 -12.01 5.46 4.04
CA TRP A 63 -11.32 6.73 4.25
C TRP A 63 -9.83 6.61 3.88
N ASN A 64 -9.48 6.98 2.65
CA ASN A 64 -8.11 6.93 2.16
C ASN A 64 -7.33 8.20 2.55
N THR A 65 -6.29 8.06 3.37
CA THR A 65 -5.43 9.17 3.83
C THR A 65 -4.10 9.26 3.10
N LEU A 66 -3.82 8.36 2.15
CA LEU A 66 -2.58 8.40 1.37
C LEU A 66 -2.54 9.63 0.47
N ASN A 67 -1.43 10.36 0.51
CA ASN A 67 -1.12 11.33 -0.54
C ASN A 67 -0.54 10.60 -1.76
N SER A 68 -1.33 10.51 -2.82
CA SER A 68 -0.95 9.86 -4.08
C SER A 68 -0.47 10.84 -5.16
N ARG A 69 -0.20 12.10 -4.80
CA ARG A 69 0.26 13.12 -5.76
C ARG A 69 1.52 12.67 -6.47
N ASP A 70 1.53 12.81 -7.79
CA ASP A 70 2.70 12.55 -8.60
C ASP A 70 3.71 13.70 -8.44
N PHE A 71 4.96 13.33 -8.15
CA PHE A 71 6.08 14.25 -8.02
C PHE A 71 7.13 14.07 -9.12
N SER A 72 6.88 13.21 -10.12
CA SER A 72 7.83 12.86 -11.18
C SER A 72 8.40 14.10 -11.87
N ASP A 73 7.58 15.09 -12.19
CA ASP A 73 8.02 16.35 -12.79
C ASP A 73 8.98 17.13 -11.88
N ALA A 74 8.65 17.22 -10.58
CA ALA A 74 9.42 17.99 -9.61
C ALA A 74 10.79 17.38 -9.32
N ILE A 75 10.93 16.05 -9.49
CA ILE A 75 12.18 15.32 -9.25
C ILE A 75 12.90 14.92 -10.54
N SER A 76 12.39 15.30 -11.71
CA SER A 76 12.89 14.88 -13.02
C SER A 76 14.38 15.15 -13.25
N THR A 77 14.94 16.18 -12.60
CA THR A 77 16.35 16.57 -12.71
C THR A 77 17.21 16.12 -11.52
N VAL A 78 16.65 15.33 -10.59
CA VAL A 78 17.37 14.88 -9.39
C VAL A 78 18.13 13.59 -9.70
N ASP A 79 19.44 13.61 -9.46
CA ASP A 79 20.29 12.43 -9.53
C ASP A 79 20.53 11.87 -8.13
N TYR A 80 20.07 10.64 -7.88
CA TYR A 80 20.20 9.99 -6.58
C TYR A 80 21.67 9.72 -6.20
N HIS A 81 22.61 9.71 -7.16
CA HIS A 81 24.05 9.60 -6.88
C HIS A 81 24.64 10.83 -6.17
N ARG A 82 23.84 11.88 -5.97
CA ARG A 82 24.19 13.04 -5.15
C ARG A 82 23.87 12.86 -3.67
N LEU A 83 23.14 11.79 -3.31
CA LEU A 83 22.81 11.44 -1.94
C LEU A 83 23.97 10.71 -1.24
N PRO A 84 23.96 10.60 0.10
CA PRO A 84 24.87 9.69 0.80
C PRO A 84 24.76 8.26 0.28
N ARG A 85 25.92 7.59 0.06
CA ARG A 85 25.98 6.22 -0.48
C ARG A 85 25.14 5.19 0.29
N CYS A 86 24.93 5.39 1.59
CA CYS A 86 24.11 4.49 2.40
C CYS A 86 22.63 4.47 2.00
N LEU A 87 22.16 5.40 1.17
CA LEU A 87 20.78 5.47 0.68
C LEU A 87 20.60 4.84 -0.71
N TYR A 88 21.67 4.41 -1.38
CA TYR A 88 21.57 3.92 -2.77
C TYR A 88 20.79 2.62 -2.87
N CYS A 89 20.78 1.79 -1.82
CA CYS A 89 20.02 0.55 -1.78
C CYS A 89 18.52 0.77 -2.03
N TYR A 90 17.95 1.92 -1.68
CA TYR A 90 16.54 2.23 -1.97
C TYR A 90 16.23 2.45 -3.47
N PHE A 91 17.25 2.62 -4.30
CA PHE A 91 17.13 2.79 -5.75
C PHE A 91 17.61 1.57 -6.53
N GLU A 92 18.53 0.78 -5.95
CA GLU A 92 19.25 -0.28 -6.65
C GLU A 92 18.86 -1.69 -6.20
N GLU A 93 18.27 -1.84 -5.01
CA GLU A 93 17.98 -3.13 -4.39
C GLU A 93 16.51 -3.27 -4.02
N GLU A 94 16.06 -4.50 -3.84
CA GLU A 94 14.78 -4.77 -3.19
C GLU A 94 14.94 -4.55 -1.69
N VAL A 95 14.10 -3.70 -1.12
CA VAL A 95 14.12 -3.37 0.31
C VAL A 95 12.90 -3.93 1.05
N GLN A 96 11.97 -4.53 0.32
CA GLN A 96 10.88 -5.35 0.83
C GLN A 96 10.88 -6.74 0.19
N PRO A 97 10.52 -7.80 0.94
CA PRO A 97 10.36 -9.14 0.38
C PRO A 97 9.33 -9.26 -0.76
N LEU A 98 8.47 -8.26 -0.95
CA LEU A 98 7.37 -8.27 -1.92
C LEU A 98 7.54 -7.23 -3.05
N ASP A 99 8.69 -6.56 -3.19
CA ASP A 99 8.90 -5.52 -4.20
C ASP A 99 8.73 -6.04 -5.65
N ARG A 100 9.16 -7.28 -5.96
CA ARG A 100 9.01 -7.90 -7.30
C ARG A 100 7.63 -8.47 -7.64
N HIS A 101 6.67 -8.45 -6.71
CA HIS A 101 5.38 -9.15 -6.86
C HIS A 101 4.16 -8.22 -6.96
N SER A 102 4.37 -6.92 -7.13
CA SER A 102 3.31 -5.89 -7.11
C SER A 102 2.89 -5.44 -8.50
#